data_AF-A0A7R9ZQY8-F1
#
_entry.id   AF-A0A7R9ZQY8-F1
#
_cell.length_a   1.000
_cell.length_b   1.000
_cell.length_c   1.000
_cell.angle_alpha   90.00
_cell.angle_beta   90.00
_cell.angle_gamma   90.00
#
_symmetry.space_group_name_H-M   'P 1'
#
loop_
_entity.id
_entity.type
_entity.pdbx_description
1 polymer ?
#
loop_
_entity_poly.entity_id
_entity_poly.type
_entity_poly.pdbx_seq_one_letter_code
_entity_poly.pdbx_strand_id
1 'polypeptide(L)'
;MLQCEGGGKHYPFGRGFKEFLEDGTEHLDINRTNICQLPISEITNDATDAGVPLCLSRPDVAQRELDAFGELAKIVARELFQLPHKKTESQQFVKFEGTDDTFDIVSLQLSLDKDGDISLRAFSEKGAVQKKVDPFELRSRDPKTGAKEDATTEKSTDASSTASQGGQKDGGAAGAPVISLYSASEASEKKKTIPVSVEKKGGYGYAVEWADGATYIYSLVAIAVGSGGSLV
;
A
#
# COMPACT_ATOMS: atom_id res chain seq x y z
N MET A 1 7.16 18.92 -14.65
CA MET A 1 8.55 19.43 -14.78
C MET A 1 8.64 20.64 -13.87
N LEU A 2 9.46 20.59 -12.81
CA LEU A 2 9.50 21.61 -11.75
C LEU A 2 10.11 22.91 -12.29
N GLN A 3 9.32 23.96 -12.33
CA GLN A 3 9.67 25.27 -12.91
C GLN A 3 9.89 26.25 -11.75
N CYS A 4 11.07 26.88 -11.69
CA CYS A 4 11.39 27.86 -10.66
C CYS A 4 10.72 29.22 -10.97
N GLU A 5 10.44 30.03 -9.95
CA GLU A 5 9.84 31.38 -10.11
C GLU A 5 10.70 32.32 -10.99
N GLY A 6 12.00 32.03 -11.14
CA GLY A 6 12.91 32.74 -12.04
C GLY A 6 13.08 32.14 -13.45
N GLY A 7 12.29 31.14 -13.84
CA GLY A 7 12.32 30.54 -15.19
C GLY A 7 13.54 29.64 -15.49
N GLY A 8 14.39 29.36 -14.50
CA GLY A 8 15.51 28.43 -14.62
C GLY A 8 15.07 26.97 -14.67
N LYS A 9 15.73 26.15 -15.49
CA LYS A 9 15.56 24.69 -15.51
C LYS A 9 16.41 24.07 -14.39
N HIS A 10 15.76 23.40 -13.43
CA HIS A 10 16.47 22.55 -12.47
C HIS A 10 16.72 21.18 -13.09
N TYR A 11 18.00 20.79 -13.15
CA TYR A 11 18.38 19.44 -13.51
C TYR A 11 18.53 18.62 -12.22
N PRO A 12 18.17 17.33 -12.21
CA PRO A 12 18.33 16.47 -11.04
C PRO A 12 19.80 16.09 -10.74
N PHE A 13 20.75 16.81 -11.36
CA PHE A 13 22.19 16.57 -11.31
C PHE A 13 22.89 17.88 -10.93
N GLY A 14 24.01 17.80 -10.22
CA GLY A 14 24.75 18.98 -9.75
C GLY A 14 24.24 19.53 -8.42
N ARG A 15 24.84 20.62 -7.90
CA ARG A 15 24.55 21.17 -6.55
C ARG A 15 23.23 21.96 -6.53
N GLY A 16 22.48 21.92 -5.42
CA GLY A 16 21.29 22.77 -5.18
C GLY A 16 19.93 22.08 -5.34
N PHE A 17 19.83 20.94 -6.04
CA PHE A 17 18.54 20.27 -6.25
C PHE A 17 18.06 19.49 -5.02
N LYS A 18 18.99 18.89 -4.28
CA LYS A 18 18.70 18.17 -3.04
C LYS A 18 18.17 19.14 -1.98
N GLU A 19 18.84 20.27 -1.82
CA GLU A 19 18.47 21.35 -0.90
C GLU A 19 17.09 21.93 -1.26
N PHE A 20 16.80 22.12 -2.54
CA PHE A 20 15.47 22.54 -3.00
C PHE A 20 14.35 21.55 -2.66
N LEU A 21 14.60 20.24 -2.78
CA LEU A 21 13.64 19.20 -2.40
C LEU A 21 13.53 19.02 -0.89
N GLU A 22 14.57 19.36 -0.14
CA GLU A 22 14.56 19.29 1.33
C GLU A 22 13.82 20.50 1.93
N ASP A 23 14.01 21.70 1.36
CA ASP A 23 13.46 22.96 1.87
C ASP A 23 12.10 23.37 1.26
N GLY A 24 11.83 22.99 0.01
CA GLY A 24 10.76 23.59 -0.80
C GLY A 24 9.47 22.79 -0.99
N THR A 25 9.34 21.62 -0.37
CA THR A 25 8.26 20.68 -0.72
C THR A 25 7.47 20.20 0.49
N GLU A 26 6.67 21.08 1.10
CA GLU A 26 5.58 20.65 1.99
C GLU A 26 4.44 19.94 1.21
N HIS A 27 4.43 20.06 -0.13
CA HIS A 27 3.36 19.56 -1.00
C HIS A 27 3.71 18.30 -1.79
N LEU A 28 4.95 17.80 -1.70
CA LEU A 28 5.33 16.53 -2.32
C LEU A 28 5.60 15.53 -1.19
N ASP A 29 4.81 14.46 -1.16
CA ASP A 29 4.96 13.33 -0.23
C ASP A 29 6.19 12.48 -0.62
N ILE A 30 7.36 13.13 -0.67
CA ILE A 30 8.65 12.53 -1.02
C ILE A 30 9.38 12.23 0.28
N ASN A 31 9.73 10.96 0.47
CA ASN A 31 10.57 10.56 1.58
C ASN A 31 11.98 11.15 1.39
N ARG A 32 12.32 12.16 2.21
CA ARG A 32 13.61 12.86 2.16
C ARG A 32 14.82 11.93 2.35
N THR A 33 14.65 10.81 3.04
CA THR A 33 15.72 9.82 3.25
C THR A 33 16.07 9.03 1.97
N ASN A 34 15.23 9.12 0.93
CA ASN A 34 15.42 8.49 -0.38
C ASN A 34 16.00 9.46 -1.43
N ILE A 35 16.27 10.72 -1.07
CA ILE A 35 16.82 11.71 -1.99
C ILE A 35 18.34 11.50 -2.11
N CYS A 36 18.79 11.19 -3.32
CA CYS A 36 20.20 11.10 -3.67
C CYS A 36 20.53 12.12 -4.76
N GLN A 37 21.72 12.71 -4.70
CA GLN A 37 22.18 13.72 -5.65
C GLN A 37 23.39 13.19 -6.41
N LEU A 38 23.21 12.98 -7.71
CA LEU A 38 24.29 12.54 -8.58
C LEU A 38 25.12 13.74 -9.04
N PRO A 39 26.47 13.65 -8.97
CA PRO A 39 27.33 14.71 -9.46
C PRO A 39 27.31 14.76 -10.99
N ILE A 40 27.45 15.97 -11.54
CA ILE A 40 27.86 16.13 -12.95
C ILE A 40 29.35 15.79 -13.00
N SER A 41 29.72 14.74 -13.74
CA SER A 41 31.06 14.15 -13.68
C SER A 41 31.57 13.72 -15.05
N GLU A 42 32.67 14.32 -15.49
CA GLU A 42 33.41 13.87 -16.68
C GLU A 42 34.02 12.49 -16.46
N ILE A 43 34.50 12.20 -15.25
CA ILE A 43 35.11 10.90 -14.90
C ILE A 43 34.09 9.75 -15.08
N THR A 44 32.82 9.99 -14.78
CA THR A 44 31.75 9.01 -15.01
C THR A 44 31.49 8.77 -16.49
N ASN A 45 31.56 9.84 -17.31
CA ASN A 45 31.44 9.72 -18.77
C ASN A 45 32.62 8.95 -19.34
N ASP A 46 33.85 9.29 -18.95
CA ASP A 46 35.07 8.62 -19.39
C ASP A 46 35.06 7.12 -19.03
N ALA A 47 34.59 6.77 -17.83
CA ALA A 47 34.43 5.38 -17.41
C ALA A 47 33.40 4.62 -18.27
N THR A 48 32.33 5.31 -18.67
CA THR A 48 31.29 4.77 -19.56
C THR A 48 31.85 4.53 -20.96
N ASP A 49 32.56 5.50 -21.52
CA ASP A 49 33.18 5.43 -22.84
C ASP A 49 34.30 4.39 -22.91
N ALA A 50 35.06 4.23 -21.82
CA ALA A 50 36.07 3.18 -21.69
C ALA A 50 35.48 1.77 -21.50
N GLY A 51 34.17 1.65 -21.25
CA GLY A 51 33.50 0.39 -20.98
C GLY A 51 33.91 -0.26 -19.65
N VAL A 52 34.50 0.50 -18.73
CA VAL A 52 34.93 0.01 -17.41
C VAL A 52 34.16 0.77 -16.33
N PRO A 53 33.14 0.15 -15.70
CA PRO A 53 32.35 0.79 -14.66
C PRO A 53 33.20 1.37 -13.54
N LEU A 54 32.89 2.59 -13.12
CA LEU A 54 33.62 3.34 -12.11
C LEU A 54 33.75 2.58 -10.78
N CYS A 55 32.71 1.82 -10.40
CA CYS A 55 32.69 1.01 -9.19
C CYS A 55 33.67 -0.18 -9.21
N LEU A 56 34.19 -0.56 -10.39
CA LEU A 56 35.21 -1.57 -10.57
C LEU A 56 36.61 -0.97 -10.64
N SER A 57 36.79 0.09 -11.43
CA SER A 57 38.10 0.75 -11.60
C SER A 57 38.55 1.55 -10.38
N ARG A 58 37.60 2.12 -9.63
CA ARG A 58 37.79 2.85 -8.36
C ARG A 58 39.01 3.78 -8.33
N PRO A 59 39.18 4.70 -9.30
CA PRO A 59 40.29 5.63 -9.28
C PRO A 59 40.12 6.63 -8.12
N ASP A 60 41.22 6.98 -7.45
CA ASP A 60 41.20 7.86 -6.25
C ASP A 60 40.54 9.22 -6.51
N VAL A 61 40.67 9.74 -7.74
CA VAL A 61 40.08 11.02 -8.16
C VAL A 61 38.56 11.00 -8.23
N ALA A 62 37.92 9.83 -8.26
CA ALA A 62 36.48 9.67 -8.43
C ALA A 62 35.73 9.42 -7.12
N GLN A 63 36.32 9.76 -5.97
CA GLN A 63 35.73 9.48 -4.66
C GLN A 63 34.32 10.05 -4.53
N ARG A 64 34.08 11.26 -5.05
CA ARG A 64 32.77 11.94 -4.99
C ARG A 64 31.68 11.15 -5.72
N GLU A 65 31.99 10.64 -6.90
CA GLU A 65 31.11 9.82 -7.72
C GLU A 65 30.86 8.48 -7.05
N LEU A 66 31.92 7.83 -6.56
CA LEU A 66 31.83 6.55 -5.86
C LEU A 66 30.95 6.65 -4.61
N ASP A 67 31.08 7.74 -3.85
CA ASP A 67 30.25 8.00 -2.68
C ASP A 67 28.78 8.20 -3.08
N ALA A 68 28.50 9.01 -4.11
CA ALA A 68 27.14 9.25 -4.58
C ALA A 68 26.45 7.97 -5.12
N PHE A 69 27.15 7.19 -5.94
CA PHE A 69 26.65 5.90 -6.42
C PHE A 69 26.51 4.88 -5.28
N GLY A 70 27.40 4.94 -4.28
CA GLY A 70 27.31 4.13 -3.07
C GLY A 70 26.10 4.47 -2.21
N GLU A 71 25.77 5.75 -2.03
CA GLU A 71 24.55 6.20 -1.37
C GLU A 71 23.30 5.73 -2.12
N LEU A 72 23.26 5.93 -3.44
CA LEU A 72 22.18 5.43 -4.28
C LEU A 72 21.99 3.92 -4.11
N ALA A 73 23.08 3.15 -4.19
CA ALA A 73 23.04 1.71 -4.02
C ALA A 73 22.51 1.29 -2.64
N LYS A 74 22.88 2.01 -1.57
CA LYS A 74 22.36 1.78 -0.21
C LYS A 74 20.86 2.07 -0.10
N ILE A 75 20.39 3.17 -0.69
CA ILE A 75 18.96 3.53 -0.71
C ILE A 75 18.19 2.47 -1.49
N VAL A 76 18.62 2.14 -2.70
CA VAL A 76 18.03 1.07 -3.51
C VAL A 76 18.04 -0.25 -2.74
N ALA A 77 19.12 -0.58 -2.05
CA ALA A 77 19.18 -1.78 -1.24
C ALA A 77 18.21 -1.77 -0.06
N ARG A 78 18.05 -0.62 0.61
CA ARG A 78 17.09 -0.47 1.70
C ARG A 78 15.65 -0.60 1.23
N GLU A 79 15.31 0.01 0.10
CA GLU A 79 13.93 0.12 -0.39
C GLU A 79 13.51 -1.10 -1.22
N LEU A 80 14.38 -1.61 -2.10
CA LEU A 80 14.06 -2.76 -2.97
C LEU A 80 14.40 -4.10 -2.33
N PHE A 81 15.46 -4.17 -1.53
CA PHE A 81 15.76 -5.35 -0.71
C PHE A 81 15.29 -5.12 0.73
N GLN A 82 13.98 -4.87 0.88
CA GLN A 82 13.33 -5.24 2.12
C GLN A 82 13.36 -6.77 2.17
N LEU A 83 14.41 -7.33 2.78
CA LEU A 83 14.45 -8.74 3.13
C LEU A 83 13.10 -9.09 3.76
N PRO A 84 12.48 -10.23 3.43
CA PRO A 84 11.23 -10.67 4.06
C PRO A 84 11.32 -10.84 5.60
N HIS A 85 12.51 -10.59 6.18
CA HIS A 85 12.82 -10.60 7.60
C HIS A 85 13.22 -9.25 8.18
N LYS A 86 13.27 -8.15 7.40
CA LYS A 86 13.35 -6.82 8.01
C LYS A 86 12.02 -6.60 8.72
N LYS A 87 12.06 -6.62 10.06
CA LYS A 87 11.01 -6.04 10.90
C LYS A 87 10.72 -4.67 10.31
N THR A 88 9.52 -4.47 9.77
CA THR A 88 9.02 -3.14 9.46
C THR A 88 9.25 -2.30 10.71
N GLU A 89 9.95 -1.17 10.60
CA GLU A 89 10.30 -0.34 11.78
C GLU A 89 9.07 0.15 12.54
N SER A 90 7.88 0.09 11.92
CA SER A 90 6.62 0.06 12.65
C SER A 90 6.46 -1.29 13.37
N GLN A 91 7.01 -1.39 14.59
CA GLN A 91 6.62 -2.42 15.56
C GLN A 91 5.16 -2.20 15.95
N GLN A 92 4.25 -2.55 15.04
CA GLN A 92 2.84 -2.55 15.33
C GLN A 92 2.52 -3.85 16.05
N PHE A 93 1.91 -3.70 17.22
CA PHE A 93 1.45 -4.83 17.98
C PHE A 93 -0.06 -4.99 17.80
N VAL A 94 -0.53 -6.22 17.90
CA VAL A 94 -1.95 -6.53 17.97
C VAL A 94 -2.25 -7.19 19.31
N LYS A 95 -3.36 -6.80 19.91
CA LYS A 95 -3.96 -7.49 21.05
C LYS A 95 -5.25 -8.17 20.59
N PHE A 96 -5.40 -9.44 20.93
CA PHE A 96 -6.62 -10.19 20.63
C PHE A 96 -7.55 -10.22 21.84
N GLU A 97 -8.86 -10.20 21.59
CA GLU A 97 -9.86 -10.35 22.63
C GLU A 97 -9.63 -11.65 23.43
N GLY A 98 -9.67 -11.53 24.77
CA GLY A 98 -9.42 -12.63 25.70
C GLY A 98 -7.95 -12.95 25.95
N THR A 99 -7.01 -12.14 25.45
CA THR A 99 -5.57 -12.26 25.75
C THR A 99 -5.07 -11.00 26.44
N ASP A 100 -4.19 -11.15 27.43
CA ASP A 100 -3.50 -10.02 28.08
C ASP A 100 -2.18 -9.65 27.40
N ASP A 101 -1.80 -10.42 26.39
CA ASP A 101 -0.53 -10.27 25.69
C ASP A 101 -0.67 -9.52 24.38
N THR A 102 0.45 -9.01 23.89
CA THR A 102 0.56 -8.33 22.60
C THR A 102 1.45 -9.13 21.66
N PHE A 103 1.10 -9.12 20.39
CA PHE A 103 1.78 -9.91 19.36
C PHE A 103 2.32 -8.99 18.30
N ASP A 104 3.58 -9.18 17.91
CA ASP A 104 4.17 -8.48 16.77
C ASP A 104 3.40 -8.84 15.50
N ILE A 105 2.87 -7.84 14.81
CA ILE A 105 2.02 -8.08 13.63
C ILE A 105 2.76 -8.83 12.52
N VAL A 106 4.08 -8.69 12.44
CA VAL A 106 4.94 -9.35 11.44
C VAL A 106 5.09 -10.84 11.73
N SER A 107 4.87 -11.27 12.97
CA SER A 107 4.93 -12.68 13.38
C SER A 107 3.66 -13.46 13.04
N LEU A 108 2.60 -12.78 12.61
CA LEU A 108 1.31 -13.40 12.29
C LEU A 108 1.42 -14.42 11.15
N GLN A 109 0.84 -15.60 11.38
CA GLN A 109 0.78 -16.71 10.45
C GLN A 109 -0.66 -17.01 10.04
N LEU A 110 -0.97 -16.84 8.76
CA LEU A 110 -2.26 -17.21 8.20
C LEU A 110 -2.15 -18.59 7.55
N SER A 111 -3.07 -19.49 7.88
CA SER A 111 -3.19 -20.82 7.27
C SER A 111 -4.61 -21.07 6.80
N LEU A 112 -4.72 -21.89 5.77
CA LEU A 112 -5.99 -22.38 5.24
C LEU A 112 -6.10 -23.87 5.57
N ASP A 113 -7.16 -24.24 6.29
CA ASP A 113 -7.48 -25.63 6.59
C ASP A 113 -8.24 -26.27 5.41
N LYS A 114 -8.27 -27.61 5.38
CA LYS A 114 -8.89 -28.40 4.29
C LYS A 114 -10.39 -28.10 4.09
N ASP A 115 -11.05 -27.61 5.12
CA ASP A 115 -12.48 -27.30 5.11
C ASP A 115 -12.80 -25.90 4.56
N GLY A 116 -11.77 -25.14 4.16
CA GLY A 116 -11.91 -23.74 3.74
C GLY A 116 -11.88 -22.73 4.89
N ASP A 117 -11.61 -23.20 6.11
CA ASP A 117 -11.47 -22.37 7.30
C ASP A 117 -10.11 -21.66 7.29
N ILE A 118 -10.12 -20.35 7.51
CA ILE A 118 -8.90 -19.56 7.67
C ILE A 118 -8.55 -19.50 9.17
N SER A 119 -7.31 -19.79 9.52
CA SER A 119 -6.78 -19.68 10.88
C SER A 119 -5.60 -18.71 10.93
N LEU A 120 -5.65 -17.78 11.88
CA LEU A 120 -4.57 -16.86 12.21
C LEU A 120 -3.89 -17.34 13.48
N ARG A 121 -2.58 -17.54 13.43
CA ARG A 121 -1.73 -17.85 14.60
C ARG A 121 -0.81 -16.68 14.89
N ALA A 122 -0.72 -16.33 16.17
CA ALA A 122 0.20 -15.31 16.67
C ALA A 122 1.05 -15.90 17.80
N PHE A 123 2.32 -15.52 17.83
CA PHE A 123 3.32 -16.02 18.78
C PHE A 123 3.98 -14.86 19.50
N SER A 124 4.15 -15.00 20.81
CA SER A 124 4.88 -14.09 21.69
C SER A 124 5.82 -14.91 22.58
N GLU A 125 6.62 -14.22 23.38
CA GLU A 125 7.47 -14.89 24.38
C GLU A 125 6.65 -15.54 25.50
N LYS A 126 5.43 -15.05 25.76
CA LYS A 126 4.57 -15.57 26.83
C LYS A 126 3.62 -16.68 26.38
N GLY A 127 3.43 -16.86 25.07
CA GLY A 127 2.57 -17.91 24.54
C GLY A 127 2.20 -17.77 23.07
N ALA A 128 1.14 -18.49 22.67
CA ALA A 128 0.60 -18.45 21.33
C ALA A 128 -0.93 -18.38 21.38
N VAL A 129 -1.52 -17.70 20.40
CA VAL A 129 -2.98 -17.67 20.20
C VAL A 129 -3.32 -18.06 18.77
N GLN A 130 -4.43 -18.79 18.62
CA GLN A 130 -5.01 -19.10 17.31
C GLN A 130 -6.43 -18.53 17.26
N LYS A 131 -6.73 -17.74 16.24
CA LYS A 131 -8.07 -17.20 15.95
C LYS A 131 -8.58 -17.78 14.64
N LYS A 132 -9.86 -18.16 14.60
CA LYS A 132 -10.54 -18.44 13.34
C LYS A 132 -10.92 -17.13 12.68
N VAL A 133 -10.67 -17.03 11.37
CA VAL A 133 -11.06 -15.89 10.56
C VAL A 133 -12.22 -16.33 9.68
N ASP A 134 -13.36 -15.67 9.83
CA ASP A 134 -14.52 -15.94 8.97
C ASP A 134 -14.19 -15.47 7.54
N PRO A 135 -14.21 -16.36 6.53
CA PRO A 135 -13.83 -16.00 5.17
C PRO A 135 -14.76 -14.97 4.52
N PHE A 136 -16.04 -14.96 4.90
CA PHE A 136 -17.00 -13.96 4.40
C PHE A 136 -16.70 -12.60 5.00
N GLU A 137 -16.49 -12.52 6.31
CA GLU A 137 -16.11 -11.28 6.98
C GLU A 137 -14.79 -10.72 6.45
N LEU A 138 -13.77 -11.56 6.26
CA LEU A 138 -12.49 -11.12 5.70
C LEU A 138 -12.66 -10.56 4.29
N ARG A 139 -13.47 -11.22 3.45
CA ARG A 139 -13.73 -10.80 2.07
C ARG A 139 -14.50 -9.49 1.96
N SER A 140 -15.35 -9.19 2.94
CA SER A 140 -16.14 -7.96 2.96
C SER A 140 -15.38 -6.73 3.49
N ARG A 141 -14.10 -6.88 3.86
CA ARG A 141 -13.30 -5.82 4.46
C ARG A 141 -12.28 -5.28 3.48
N ASP A 142 -11.94 -4.00 3.69
CA ASP A 142 -10.87 -3.35 2.94
C ASP A 142 -9.55 -4.13 3.11
N PRO A 143 -8.91 -4.59 2.01
CA PRO A 143 -7.72 -5.43 2.10
C PRO A 143 -6.50 -4.75 2.72
N LYS A 144 -6.47 -3.42 2.79
CA LYS A 144 -5.34 -2.66 3.33
C LYS A 144 -5.48 -2.38 4.82
N THR A 145 -6.69 -2.09 5.28
CA THR A 145 -6.97 -1.58 6.64
C THR A 145 -7.78 -2.55 7.49
N GLY A 146 -8.55 -3.45 6.87
CA GLY A 146 -9.48 -4.35 7.56
C GLY A 146 -10.76 -3.67 8.02
N ALA A 147 -11.00 -2.40 7.64
CA ALA A 147 -12.26 -1.72 7.90
C ALA A 147 -13.40 -2.41 7.15
N LYS A 148 -14.59 -2.45 7.76
CA LYS A 148 -15.80 -2.89 7.05
C LYS A 148 -16.14 -1.80 6.02
N GLU A 149 -16.43 -2.20 4.79
CA GLU A 149 -17.04 -1.28 3.84
C GLU A 149 -18.45 -0.97 4.33
N ASP A 150 -18.62 0.17 5.02
CA ASP A 150 -19.94 0.64 5.40
C ASP A 150 -20.75 0.89 4.13
N ALA A 151 -21.88 0.19 3.99
CA ALA A 151 -22.87 0.49 2.97
C ALA A 151 -23.42 1.92 3.22
N THR A 152 -22.84 2.89 2.50
CA THR A 152 -23.30 4.28 2.31
C THR A 152 -23.49 5.14 3.57
N THR A 153 -22.68 6.19 3.67
CA THR A 153 -23.16 7.49 4.15
C THR A 153 -22.75 8.57 3.17
N GLU A 154 -23.41 8.59 2.00
CA GLU A 154 -23.50 9.82 1.23
C GLU A 154 -24.47 10.74 1.97
N LYS A 155 -23.93 11.62 2.82
CA LYS A 155 -24.65 12.82 3.23
C LYS A 155 -24.81 13.70 2.00
N SER A 156 -25.98 13.62 1.37
CA SER A 156 -26.52 14.64 0.49
C SER A 156 -26.52 15.98 1.24
N THR A 157 -25.56 16.84 0.91
CA THR A 157 -25.61 18.27 1.22
C THR A 157 -26.48 18.93 0.18
N ASP A 158 -27.72 19.23 0.56
CA ASP A 158 -28.59 20.18 -0.13
C ASP A 158 -27.92 21.56 -0.18
N ALA A 159 -27.74 22.07 -1.38
CA ALA A 159 -27.60 23.49 -1.65
C ALA A 159 -28.44 23.87 -2.87
N SER A 160 -29.68 24.27 -2.57
CA SER A 160 -30.40 25.41 -3.14
C SER A 160 -30.31 25.66 -4.65
N SER A 161 -31.43 25.43 -5.34
CA SER A 161 -31.94 26.48 -6.23
C SER A 161 -33.47 26.45 -6.32
N THR A 162 -33.99 27.66 -6.37
CA THR A 162 -35.34 28.11 -6.10
C THR A 162 -36.31 27.80 -7.26
N ALA A 163 -37.57 27.59 -6.90
CA ALA A 163 -38.70 27.37 -7.78
C ALA A 163 -38.90 28.42 -8.90
N SER A 164 -39.36 27.98 -10.07
CA SER A 164 -40.50 28.62 -10.76
C SER A 164 -41.09 27.71 -11.85
N GLN A 165 -42.40 27.87 -12.02
CA GLN A 165 -43.35 27.11 -12.83
C GLN A 165 -43.22 27.39 -14.34
N GLY A 166 -43.72 26.47 -15.17
CA GLY A 166 -44.20 26.80 -16.52
C GLY A 166 -44.12 25.62 -17.48
N GLY A 167 -45.26 25.18 -18.02
CA GLY A 167 -45.37 24.00 -18.91
C GLY A 167 -44.82 24.22 -20.32
N GLN A 168 -44.64 23.11 -21.06
CA GLN A 168 -45.24 22.80 -22.37
C GLN A 168 -44.41 21.75 -23.14
N LYS A 169 -45.15 20.90 -23.88
CA LYS A 169 -44.74 19.74 -24.69
C LYS A 169 -43.66 20.05 -25.74
N ASP A 170 -42.75 19.11 -25.99
CA ASP A 170 -42.68 18.35 -27.26
C ASP A 170 -41.65 17.21 -27.21
N GLY A 171 -41.86 16.20 -28.06
CA GLY A 171 -41.23 14.89 -27.98
C GLY A 171 -39.80 14.76 -28.52
N GLY A 172 -39.17 13.63 -28.20
CA GLY A 172 -37.93 13.22 -28.84
C GLY A 172 -37.18 12.12 -28.09
N ALA A 173 -37.18 10.93 -28.70
CA ALA A 173 -36.20 9.85 -28.60
C ALA A 173 -35.86 9.21 -27.23
N ALA A 174 -36.11 7.91 -27.18
CA ALA A 174 -35.82 6.99 -26.11
C ALA A 174 -34.32 6.96 -25.73
N GLY A 175 -34.05 7.22 -24.45
CA GLY A 175 -32.84 6.81 -23.75
C GLY A 175 -33.27 6.28 -22.39
N ALA A 176 -33.57 4.98 -22.32
CA ALA A 176 -33.95 4.34 -21.07
C ALA A 176 -32.79 4.40 -20.07
N PRO A 177 -32.98 4.88 -18.83
CA PRO A 177 -31.97 4.70 -17.79
C PRO A 177 -31.91 3.21 -17.41
N VAL A 178 -30.83 2.53 -17.78
CA VAL A 178 -30.53 1.14 -17.36
C VAL A 178 -29.85 1.20 -15.98
N ILE A 179 -30.61 1.55 -14.95
CA ILE A 179 -30.26 1.19 -13.58
C ILE A 179 -31.53 0.68 -12.91
N SER A 180 -31.75 -0.63 -13.01
CA SER A 180 -32.70 -1.33 -12.18
C SER A 180 -32.07 -1.50 -10.79
N LEU A 181 -32.46 -0.64 -9.85
CA LEU A 181 -32.25 -0.86 -8.41
C LEU A 181 -33.06 -2.10 -8.00
N TYR A 182 -32.39 -3.24 -7.91
CA TYR A 182 -32.95 -4.42 -7.25
C TYR A 182 -32.88 -4.19 -5.74
N SER A 183 -34.02 -3.81 -5.15
CA SER A 183 -34.23 -3.98 -3.71
C SER A 183 -34.50 -5.46 -3.46
N ALA A 184 -33.47 -6.20 -3.05
CA ALA A 184 -33.65 -7.56 -2.57
C ALA A 184 -33.90 -7.51 -1.06
N SER A 185 -35.15 -7.25 -0.68
CA SER A 185 -35.69 -7.71 0.59
C SER A 185 -35.97 -9.20 0.48
N GLU A 186 -34.96 -10.05 0.61
CA GLU A 186 -35.15 -11.49 0.77
C GLU A 186 -33.86 -12.08 1.35
N ALA A 187 -34.02 -12.83 2.45
CA ALA A 187 -32.94 -13.41 3.24
C ALA A 187 -31.97 -14.18 2.33
N SER A 188 -30.80 -13.60 2.05
CA SER A 188 -29.80 -14.24 1.24
C SER A 188 -29.06 -15.29 2.07
N GLU A 189 -29.26 -16.56 1.71
CA GLU A 189 -28.30 -17.60 2.05
C GLU A 189 -26.92 -17.08 1.64
N LYS A 190 -26.03 -16.89 2.63
CA LYS A 190 -24.66 -16.42 2.39
C LYS A 190 -24.04 -17.33 1.34
N LYS A 191 -23.88 -16.84 0.10
CA LYS A 191 -23.09 -17.55 -0.92
C LYS A 191 -21.76 -17.90 -0.27
N LYS A 192 -21.45 -19.20 -0.23
CA LYS A 192 -20.31 -19.71 0.51
C LYS A 192 -19.04 -19.14 -0.13
N THR A 193 -18.52 -18.08 0.46
CA THR A 193 -17.24 -17.50 0.11
C THR A 193 -16.16 -18.48 0.55
N ILE A 194 -15.59 -19.23 -0.39
CA ILE A 194 -14.59 -20.27 -0.08
C ILE A 194 -13.22 -19.79 -0.55
N PRO A 195 -12.24 -19.63 0.35
CA PRO A 195 -10.84 -19.42 -0.01
C PRO A 195 -10.25 -20.74 -0.52
N VAL A 196 -9.47 -20.65 -1.60
CA VAL A 196 -8.83 -21.79 -2.29
C VAL A 196 -7.37 -21.91 -1.91
N SER A 197 -6.66 -20.78 -1.82
CA SER A 197 -5.25 -20.75 -1.50
C SER A 197 -4.91 -19.52 -0.67
N VAL A 198 -3.88 -19.65 0.18
CA VAL A 198 -3.33 -18.56 0.98
C VAL A 198 -1.80 -18.61 0.83
N GLU A 199 -1.20 -17.50 0.42
CA GLU A 199 0.24 -17.39 0.20
C GLU A 199 0.81 -16.16 0.90
N LYS A 200 1.89 -16.33 1.67
CA LYS A 200 2.56 -15.21 2.35
C LYS A 200 3.33 -14.35 1.34
N LYS A 201 3.01 -13.05 1.26
CA LYS A 201 3.69 -12.07 0.39
C LYS A 201 4.66 -11.23 1.21
N GLY A 202 5.72 -11.88 1.70
CA GLY A 202 6.77 -11.22 2.49
C GLY A 202 6.28 -10.67 3.83
N GLY A 203 6.76 -9.49 4.21
CA GLY A 203 6.36 -8.78 5.44
C GLY A 203 5.09 -7.93 5.30
N TYR A 204 4.48 -7.89 4.12
CA TYR A 204 3.34 -7.01 3.82
C TYR A 204 2.00 -7.65 4.19
N GLY A 205 1.85 -8.96 4.00
CA GLY A 205 0.55 -9.59 4.09
C GLY A 205 0.44 -10.97 3.45
N TYR A 206 -0.80 -11.37 3.16
CA TYR A 206 -1.13 -12.65 2.52
C TYR A 206 -2.00 -12.42 1.29
N ALA A 207 -1.67 -13.08 0.19
CA ALA A 207 -2.56 -13.23 -0.94
C ALA A 207 -3.55 -14.36 -0.62
N VAL A 208 -4.85 -14.07 -0.76
CA VAL A 208 -5.93 -15.06 -0.63
C VAL A 208 -6.64 -15.14 -1.97
N GLU A 209 -6.62 -16.34 -2.55
CA GLU A 209 -7.36 -16.68 -3.76
C GLU A 209 -8.71 -17.27 -3.38
N TRP A 210 -9.76 -16.81 -4.05
CA TRP A 210 -11.14 -17.20 -3.79
C TRP A 210 -11.66 -18.13 -4.89
N ALA A 211 -12.66 -18.95 -4.56
CA ALA A 211 -13.21 -19.95 -5.49
C ALA A 211 -13.84 -19.36 -6.76
N ASP A 212 -14.16 -18.07 -6.77
CA ASP A 212 -14.64 -17.34 -7.95
C ASP A 212 -13.52 -16.72 -8.79
N GLY A 213 -12.26 -17.05 -8.49
CA GLY A 213 -11.07 -16.59 -9.21
C GLY A 213 -10.58 -15.20 -8.82
N ALA A 214 -11.24 -14.55 -7.85
CA ALA A 214 -10.75 -13.29 -7.29
C ALA A 214 -9.51 -13.55 -6.42
N THR A 215 -8.53 -12.66 -6.47
CA THR A 215 -7.35 -12.71 -5.59
C THR A 215 -7.17 -11.37 -4.93
N TYR A 216 -7.16 -11.36 -3.59
CA TYR A 216 -6.93 -10.16 -2.79
C TYR A 216 -5.64 -10.31 -1.99
N ILE A 217 -4.86 -9.23 -1.93
CA ILE A 217 -3.67 -9.15 -1.08
C ILE A 217 -4.08 -8.38 0.17
N TYR A 218 -4.23 -9.10 1.28
CA TYR A 218 -4.57 -8.52 2.56
C TYR A 218 -3.31 -8.13 3.32
N SER A 219 -3.26 -6.92 3.85
CA SER A 219 -2.22 -6.53 4.79
C SER A 219 -2.31 -7.35 6.08
N LEU A 220 -1.20 -7.43 6.82
CA LEU A 220 -1.21 -8.08 8.14
C LEU A 220 -2.16 -7.36 9.12
N VAL A 221 -2.33 -6.05 8.99
CA VAL A 221 -3.32 -5.25 9.72
C VAL A 221 -4.74 -5.68 9.39
N ALA A 222 -5.06 -5.80 8.11
CA ALA A 222 -6.40 -6.18 7.68
C ALA A 222 -6.79 -7.58 8.20
N ILE A 223 -5.84 -8.51 8.19
CA ILE A 223 -6.03 -9.87 8.73
C ILE A 223 -6.20 -9.85 10.25
N ALA A 224 -5.35 -9.10 10.96
CA ALA A 224 -5.41 -8.95 12.41
C ALA A 224 -6.79 -8.40 12.85
N VAL A 225 -7.22 -7.29 12.25
CA VAL A 225 -8.54 -6.69 12.50
C VAL A 225 -9.66 -7.63 12.06
N GLY A 226 -9.49 -8.28 10.90
CA GLY A 226 -10.33 -9.37 10.36
C GLY A 226 -10.68 -10.44 11.39
N SER A 227 -9.68 -10.82 12.19
CA SER A 227 -9.75 -11.87 13.20
C SER A 227 -10.15 -11.40 14.61
N GLY A 228 -10.57 -10.14 14.77
CA GLY A 228 -10.96 -9.56 16.05
C GLY A 228 -9.78 -9.03 16.88
N GLY A 229 -8.66 -8.72 16.25
CA GLY A 229 -7.52 -8.05 16.87
C GLY A 229 -7.65 -6.53 16.82
N SER A 230 -7.13 -5.85 17.84
CA SER A 230 -6.99 -4.40 17.89
C SER A 230 -5.51 -4.02 17.88
N LEU A 231 -5.14 -3.03 17.07
CA LEU A 231 -3.79 -2.48 17.07
C LEU A 231 -3.50 -1.76 18.40
N VAL A 232 -2.27 -1.92 18.91
CA VAL A 232 -1.77 -1.34 20.16
C VAL A 232 -0.44 -0.64 19.91
#